data_AF-A0A0D0G6M3-F1
#
_entry.id   AF-A0A0D0G6M3-F1
#
_cell.length_a   1.000
_cell.length_b   1.000
_cell.length_c   1.000
_cell.angle_alpha   90.00
_cell.angle_beta   90.00
_cell.angle_gamma   90.00
#
_symmetry.space_group_name_H-M   'P 1'
#
loop_
_entity.id
_entity.type
_entity.pdbx_description
1 polymer ?
#
loop_
_entity_poly.entity_id
_entity_poly.type
_entity_poly.pdbx_seq_one_letter_code
_entity_poly.pdbx_strand_id
1 'polypeptide(L)'
;MNDQDHIHNHEELNGDVPQTQKYPWYKWLLCYSTALLVSLFILHLVVAPGISEILSYLTEGEFSKKEIIGYIGGTFLVLYMGKYFGDSWRANELQEIGTAVTNFRNPFYDPNFEKGPFRLQAKYNELLTQFNVQRSLLQKAMEQNNEYVDLLQRTESKLRVQLRHHDNANRIIDSLIYLTKINHDDIINRMLKDTLEECITVLHRDLSDKSISLFEVVGEKLKIREYVRIGAESAYKRSFAKGEGFAGYVWKKSEPIIKNNIDYEEDEMFKGGNKPNHEFYSIMGLPLVVDEQTYGVLCLQSESKEGFGEEDLKAVQFYANICTYLLLCDKMGIIGVRKGDDIQ
;
A
#
# COMPACT_ATOMS: atom_id res chain seq x y z
N MET A 1 -6.31 13.47 24.47
CA MET A 1 -6.59 14.64 23.63
C MET A 1 -6.30 14.19 22.21
N ASN A 2 -7.37 13.94 21.46
CA ASN A 2 -7.37 13.29 20.14
C ASN A 2 -6.78 14.24 19.09
N ASP A 3 -5.72 13.82 18.41
CA ASP A 3 -5.23 14.44 17.16
C ASP A 3 -5.08 13.33 16.11
N GLN A 4 -6.21 12.75 15.68
CA GLN A 4 -6.25 11.75 14.60
C GLN A 4 -7.27 12.03 13.48
N ASP A 5 -7.95 13.18 13.46
CA ASP A 5 -9.14 13.35 12.59
C ASP A 5 -8.96 14.24 11.34
N HIS A 6 -7.74 14.48 10.84
CA HIS A 6 -7.56 15.39 9.69
C HIS A 6 -6.61 14.91 8.59
N ILE A 7 -6.71 13.64 8.15
CA ILE A 7 -6.20 13.25 6.82
C ILE A 7 -7.12 12.21 6.17
N HIS A 8 -8.36 12.55 5.89
CA HIS A 8 -9.13 11.88 4.85
C HIS A 8 -10.18 12.84 4.32
N ASN A 9 -9.80 13.57 3.27
CA ASN A 9 -10.69 14.10 2.24
C ASN A 9 -9.81 14.36 1.01
N HIS A 10 -9.29 13.29 0.43
CA HIS A 10 -9.09 13.31 -1.01
C HIS A 10 -10.49 13.16 -1.60
N GLU A 11 -11.17 14.29 -1.82
CA GLU A 11 -12.21 14.36 -2.82
C GLU A 11 -11.60 13.81 -4.10
N GLU A 12 -11.93 12.55 -4.41
CA GLU A 12 -11.76 12.03 -5.74
C GLU A 12 -12.38 13.06 -6.68
N LEU A 13 -11.56 13.66 -7.54
CA LEU A 13 -12.01 14.35 -8.74
C LEU A 13 -12.61 13.30 -9.71
N ASN A 14 -13.61 12.56 -9.23
CA ASN A 14 -14.62 11.85 -9.98
C ASN A 14 -15.68 12.86 -10.42
N GLY A 15 -15.23 13.91 -11.11
CA GLY A 15 -16.08 14.48 -12.14
C GLY A 15 -16.17 13.43 -13.22
N ASP A 16 -17.27 12.68 -13.24
CA ASP A 16 -17.65 11.82 -14.36
C ASP A 16 -17.43 12.64 -15.64
N VAL A 17 -16.38 12.30 -16.39
CA VAL A 17 -16.27 12.77 -17.76
C VAL A 17 -17.49 12.16 -18.44
N PRO A 18 -18.48 12.94 -18.91
CA PRO A 18 -19.61 12.35 -19.60
C PRO A 18 -19.01 11.52 -20.74
N GLN A 19 -19.22 10.20 -20.68
CA GLN A 19 -18.77 9.33 -21.74
C GLN A 19 -19.49 9.82 -23.00
N THR A 20 -18.75 10.51 -23.86
CA THR A 20 -19.29 11.05 -25.10
C THR A 20 -19.60 9.85 -25.99
N GLN A 21 -20.84 9.38 -25.91
CA GLN A 21 -21.32 8.29 -26.74
C GLN A 21 -21.10 8.68 -28.21
N LYS A 22 -20.17 7.99 -28.88
CA LYS A 22 -19.83 8.30 -30.27
C LYS A 22 -21.06 8.13 -31.14
N TYR A 23 -21.46 9.22 -31.82
CA TYR A 23 -22.59 9.19 -32.74
C TYR A 23 -22.30 8.20 -33.88
N PRO A 24 -23.18 7.21 -34.15
CA PRO A 24 -22.91 6.19 -35.15
C PRO A 24 -22.77 6.78 -36.57
N TRP A 25 -21.73 6.37 -37.30
CA TRP A 25 -21.43 6.90 -38.65
C TRP A 25 -22.57 6.72 -39.66
N TYR A 26 -23.36 5.64 -39.53
CA TYR A 26 -24.50 5.36 -40.41
C TYR A 26 -25.67 6.34 -40.19
N LYS A 27 -25.90 6.80 -38.95
CA LYS A 27 -26.93 7.80 -38.65
C LYS A 27 -26.57 9.15 -39.24
N TRP A 28 -25.27 9.47 -39.24
CA TRP A 28 -24.74 10.68 -39.86
C TRP A 28 -25.00 10.67 -41.37
N LEU A 29 -24.62 9.59 -42.06
CA LEU A 29 -24.87 9.45 -43.49
C LEU A 29 -26.37 9.49 -43.82
N LEU A 30 -27.20 8.77 -43.06
CA LEU A 30 -28.64 8.75 -43.26
C LEU A 30 -29.23 10.17 -43.13
N CYS A 31 -28.87 10.91 -42.08
CA CYS A 31 -29.34 12.27 -41.83
C CYS A 31 -29.03 13.25 -42.97
N TYR A 32 -27.77 13.33 -43.41
CA TYR A 32 -27.42 14.27 -44.48
C TYR A 32 -27.93 13.81 -45.85
N SER A 33 -28.07 12.50 -46.09
CA SER A 33 -28.69 11.98 -47.31
C SER A 33 -30.18 12.32 -47.39
N THR A 34 -30.94 12.18 -46.29
CA THR A 34 -32.35 12.55 -46.23
C THR A 34 -32.53 14.06 -46.31
N ALA A 35 -31.67 14.85 -45.66
CA ALA A 35 -31.69 16.30 -45.73
C ALA A 35 -31.42 16.82 -47.16
N LEU A 36 -30.52 16.16 -47.88
CA LEU A 36 -30.21 16.47 -49.28
C LEU A 36 -31.38 16.10 -50.20
N LEU A 37 -32.01 14.95 -50.00
CA LEU A 37 -33.22 14.56 -50.74
C LEU A 37 -34.39 15.52 -50.49
N VAL A 38 -34.60 15.96 -49.25
CA VAL A 38 -35.61 16.97 -48.91
C VAL A 38 -35.28 18.31 -49.56
N SER A 39 -34.01 18.71 -49.56
CA SER A 39 -33.58 19.96 -50.21
C SER A 39 -33.80 19.91 -51.73
N LEU A 40 -33.48 18.77 -52.37
CA LEU A 40 -33.77 18.52 -53.78
C LEU A 40 -35.28 18.54 -54.05
N PHE A 41 -36.09 17.93 -53.18
CA PHE A 41 -37.54 17.89 -53.32
C PHE A 41 -38.19 19.28 -53.19
N ILE A 42 -37.78 20.06 -52.18
CA ILE A 42 -38.25 21.44 -51.98
C ILE A 42 -37.89 22.30 -53.20
N LEU A 43 -36.64 22.20 -53.68
CA LEU A 43 -36.24 22.92 -54.89
C LEU A 43 -36.97 22.42 -56.13
N HIS A 44 -37.22 21.12 -56.26
CA HIS A 44 -38.01 20.59 -57.36
C HIS A 44 -39.46 21.12 -57.32
N LEU A 45 -40.09 21.21 -56.15
CA LEU A 45 -41.42 21.82 -55.98
C LEU A 45 -41.46 23.31 -56.32
N VAL A 46 -40.44 24.06 -55.93
CA VAL A 46 -40.35 25.52 -56.17
C VAL A 46 -39.93 25.84 -57.61
N VAL A 47 -39.13 24.97 -58.25
CA VAL A 47 -38.56 25.16 -59.59
C VAL A 47 -39.31 24.37 -60.67
N ALA A 48 -40.21 23.45 -60.31
CA ALA A 48 -41.04 22.66 -61.25
C ALA A 48 -41.70 23.48 -62.38
N PRO A 49 -42.19 24.73 -62.15
CA PRO A 49 -42.72 25.54 -63.25
C PRO A 49 -41.68 25.93 -64.31
N GLY A 50 -40.39 25.95 -63.97
CA GLY A 50 -39.30 26.26 -64.92
C GLY A 50 -38.69 25.02 -65.59
N ILE A 51 -38.95 23.81 -65.09
CA ILE A 51 -38.38 22.57 -65.64
C ILE A 51 -39.05 22.19 -66.98
N SER A 52 -40.32 22.53 -67.18
CA SER A 52 -41.00 22.33 -68.47
C SER A 52 -40.39 23.20 -69.58
N GLU A 53 -39.95 24.41 -69.24
CA GLU A 53 -39.21 25.31 -70.13
C GLU A 53 -37.82 24.73 -70.44
N ILE A 54 -37.12 24.20 -69.44
CA ILE A 54 -35.78 23.59 -69.57
C ILE A 54 -35.79 22.29 -70.39
N LEU A 55 -36.82 21.44 -70.28
CA LEU A 55 -36.92 20.18 -71.02
C LEU A 55 -37.01 20.42 -72.54
N SER A 56 -37.57 21.57 -72.95
CA SER A 56 -37.65 21.97 -74.36
C SER A 56 -36.31 22.42 -74.95
N TYR A 57 -35.42 22.99 -74.12
CA TYR A 57 -34.06 23.42 -74.53
C TYR A 57 -33.04 22.28 -74.52
N LEU A 58 -33.28 21.19 -73.79
CA LEU A 58 -32.42 19.99 -73.83
C LEU A 58 -32.49 19.23 -75.15
N THR A 59 -33.55 19.45 -75.93
CA THR A 59 -33.72 18.90 -77.28
C THR A 59 -33.05 19.71 -78.40
N GLU A 60 -32.70 20.98 -78.16
CA GLU A 60 -31.99 21.85 -79.11
C GLU A 60 -30.83 22.57 -78.40
N GLY A 61 -29.62 22.02 -78.56
CA GLY A 61 -28.48 22.41 -77.74
C GLY A 61 -27.85 23.77 -78.07
N GLU A 62 -27.61 24.56 -77.01
CA GLU A 62 -26.33 25.21 -76.65
C GLU A 62 -26.53 25.91 -75.28
N PHE A 63 -25.76 25.53 -74.25
CA PHE A 63 -25.91 26.09 -72.89
C PHE A 63 -25.36 27.52 -72.79
N SER A 64 -26.15 28.45 -72.26
CA SER A 64 -25.75 29.85 -72.04
C SER A 64 -24.94 30.03 -70.74
N LYS A 65 -24.01 31.01 -70.70
CA LYS A 65 -23.21 31.33 -69.48
C LYS A 65 -24.08 31.63 -68.24
N LYS A 66 -25.27 32.19 -68.44
CA LYS A 66 -26.23 32.48 -67.34
C LYS A 66 -26.81 31.20 -66.74
N GLU A 67 -27.01 30.18 -67.56
CA GLU A 67 -27.54 28.87 -67.13
C GLU A 67 -26.49 28.11 -66.32
N ILE A 68 -25.22 28.14 -66.73
CA ILE A 68 -24.11 27.53 -65.97
C ILE A 68 -24.00 28.14 -64.57
N ILE A 69 -24.10 29.48 -64.44
CA ILE A 69 -24.13 30.16 -63.13
C ILE A 69 -25.35 29.75 -62.32
N GLY A 70 -26.52 29.61 -62.98
CA GLY A 70 -27.74 29.10 -62.36
C GLY A 70 -27.60 27.67 -61.82
N TYR A 71 -26.98 26.77 -62.58
CA TYR A 71 -26.72 25.39 -62.14
C TYR A 71 -25.73 25.34 -60.98
N ILE A 72 -24.65 26.14 -61.01
CA ILE A 72 -23.68 26.21 -59.92
C ILE A 72 -24.34 26.77 -58.65
N GLY A 73 -25.11 27.86 -58.79
CA GLY A 73 -25.84 28.47 -57.68
C GLY A 73 -26.92 27.56 -57.10
N GLY A 74 -27.69 26.89 -57.96
CA GLY A 74 -28.70 25.90 -57.56
C GLY A 74 -28.06 24.72 -56.82
N THR A 75 -26.97 24.17 -57.35
CA THR A 75 -26.21 23.08 -56.70
C THR A 75 -25.67 23.52 -55.33
N PHE A 76 -25.09 24.72 -55.24
CA PHE A 76 -24.63 25.28 -53.98
C PHE A 76 -25.76 25.46 -52.97
N LEU A 77 -26.93 25.96 -53.41
CA LEU A 77 -28.09 26.15 -52.56
C LEU A 77 -28.65 24.81 -52.04
N VAL A 78 -28.72 23.76 -52.89
CA VAL A 78 -29.09 22.40 -52.48
C VAL A 78 -28.16 21.90 -51.37
N LEU A 79 -26.85 22.02 -51.57
CA LEU A 79 -25.85 21.57 -50.59
C LEU A 79 -25.91 22.38 -49.29
N TYR A 80 -26.12 23.69 -49.39
CA TYR A 80 -26.25 24.59 -48.25
C TYR A 80 -27.51 24.27 -47.42
N MET A 81 -28.67 24.12 -48.08
CA MET A 81 -29.93 23.74 -47.45
C MET A 81 -29.85 22.33 -46.85
N GLY A 82 -29.24 21.38 -47.56
CA GLY A 82 -29.04 20.02 -47.07
C GLY A 82 -28.19 19.99 -45.80
N LYS A 83 -27.12 20.79 -45.77
CA LYS A 83 -26.32 20.97 -44.54
C LYS A 83 -27.12 21.66 -43.43
N TYR A 84 -27.88 22.71 -43.75
CA TYR A 84 -28.68 23.44 -42.77
C TYR A 84 -29.73 22.55 -42.10
N PHE A 85 -30.49 21.78 -42.88
CA PHE A 85 -31.48 20.83 -42.34
C PHE A 85 -30.80 19.70 -41.55
N GLY A 86 -29.72 19.11 -42.07
CA GLY A 86 -28.98 18.07 -41.37
C GLY A 86 -28.42 18.53 -40.01
N ASP A 87 -27.84 19.74 -39.97
CA ASP A 87 -27.34 20.33 -38.72
C ASP A 87 -28.49 20.67 -37.75
N SER A 88 -29.64 21.16 -38.26
CA SER A 88 -30.82 21.45 -37.44
C SER A 88 -31.43 20.19 -36.83
N TRP A 89 -31.53 19.10 -37.61
CA TRP A 89 -32.04 17.82 -37.13
C TRP A 89 -31.10 17.17 -36.13
N ARG A 90 -29.78 17.38 -36.22
CA ARG A 90 -28.85 16.83 -35.23
C ARG A 90 -28.86 17.60 -33.90
N ALA A 91 -29.12 18.91 -33.94
CA ALA A 91 -29.07 19.77 -32.76
C ALA A 91 -30.31 19.71 -31.85
N ASN A 92 -31.49 19.41 -32.39
CA ASN A 92 -32.75 19.50 -31.64
C ASN A 92 -33.39 18.12 -31.39
N GLU A 93 -33.52 17.71 -30.13
CA GLU A 93 -34.19 16.46 -29.74
C GLU A 93 -35.69 16.49 -30.02
N LEU A 94 -36.30 17.65 -29.72
CA LEU A 94 -37.75 17.85 -29.71
C LEU A 94 -38.32 18.31 -31.07
N GLN A 95 -37.46 18.50 -32.07
CA GLN A 95 -37.92 18.90 -33.39
C GLN A 95 -38.47 17.66 -34.12
N GLU A 96 -39.80 17.54 -34.15
CA GLU A 96 -40.51 16.45 -34.81
C GLU A 96 -40.21 16.45 -36.32
N ILE A 97 -39.90 15.27 -36.86
CA ILE A 97 -39.69 15.07 -38.30
C ILE A 97 -40.97 14.44 -38.85
N GLY A 98 -41.89 15.29 -39.34
CA GLY A 98 -43.18 14.86 -39.88
C GLY A 98 -44.10 16.01 -40.27
N THR A 99 -45.23 15.71 -40.90
CA THR A 99 -46.35 16.64 -40.97
C THR A 99 -47.08 16.65 -39.63
N ALA A 100 -47.82 17.71 -39.31
CA ALA A 100 -48.47 17.98 -38.01
C ALA A 100 -49.44 16.88 -37.48
N VAL A 101 -49.55 15.75 -38.17
CA VAL A 101 -50.44 14.61 -37.87
C VAL A 101 -49.65 13.36 -37.45
N THR A 102 -48.32 13.31 -37.66
CA THR A 102 -47.49 12.14 -37.32
C THR A 102 -46.29 12.51 -36.44
N ASN A 103 -46.42 12.35 -35.12
CA ASN A 103 -45.36 12.65 -34.15
C ASN A 103 -44.28 11.56 -34.09
N PHE A 104 -43.35 11.56 -35.04
CA PHE A 104 -42.17 10.71 -34.95
C PHE A 104 -41.05 11.41 -34.15
N ARG A 105 -40.50 10.71 -33.15
CA ARG A 105 -39.29 11.14 -32.44
C ARG A 105 -38.14 11.27 -33.43
N ASN A 106 -37.36 12.34 -33.32
CA ASN A 106 -36.24 12.61 -34.21
C ASN A 106 -35.18 11.49 -34.13
N PRO A 107 -35.00 10.67 -35.19
CA PRO A 107 -34.04 9.57 -35.19
C PRO A 107 -32.58 10.04 -35.37
N PHE A 108 -32.39 11.32 -35.73
CA PHE A 108 -31.10 11.93 -36.06
C PHE A 108 -30.51 12.79 -34.96
N TYR A 109 -31.23 13.02 -33.85
CA TYR A 109 -30.72 13.81 -32.73
C TYR A 109 -29.39 13.26 -32.21
N ASP A 110 -28.42 14.16 -32.02
CA ASP A 110 -27.11 13.86 -31.49
C ASP A 110 -26.89 14.73 -30.24
N PRO A 111 -26.97 14.17 -29.02
CA PRO A 111 -26.81 14.93 -27.78
C PRO A 111 -25.43 15.56 -27.61
N ASN A 112 -24.43 15.11 -28.40
CA ASN A 112 -23.07 15.64 -28.38
C ASN A 112 -22.80 16.63 -29.53
N PHE A 113 -23.80 16.96 -30.35
CA PHE A 113 -23.64 17.87 -31.49
C PHE A 113 -23.78 19.33 -31.08
N GLU A 114 -22.65 19.97 -30.80
CA GLU A 114 -22.59 21.43 -30.61
C GLU A 114 -22.21 22.16 -31.91
N LYS A 115 -23.02 23.14 -32.32
CA LYS A 115 -22.78 23.97 -33.51
C LYS A 115 -21.66 24.98 -33.24
N GLY A 116 -20.41 24.53 -33.33
CA GLY A 116 -19.22 25.37 -33.17
C GLY A 116 -18.51 25.68 -34.51
N PRO A 117 -17.78 26.80 -34.63
CA PRO A 117 -16.81 26.98 -35.71
C PRO A 117 -15.81 25.83 -35.69
N PHE A 118 -15.48 25.24 -36.84
CA PHE A 118 -14.54 24.12 -36.95
C PHE A 118 -13.19 24.36 -36.22
N ARG A 119 -12.71 25.61 -36.26
CA ARG A 119 -11.48 26.03 -35.55
C ARG A 119 -11.60 25.93 -34.02
N LEU A 120 -12.78 26.16 -33.46
CA LEU A 120 -13.01 26.07 -32.02
C LEU A 120 -13.00 24.62 -31.54
N GLN A 121 -13.62 23.71 -32.31
CA GLN A 121 -13.60 22.26 -32.02
C GLN A 121 -12.18 21.69 -32.10
N ALA A 122 -11.39 22.09 -33.11
CA ALA A 122 -9.99 21.69 -33.22
C ALA A 122 -9.17 22.13 -31.98
N LYS A 123 -9.32 23.40 -31.56
CA LYS A 123 -8.64 23.94 -30.37
C LYS A 123 -9.11 23.28 -29.07
N TYR A 124 -10.40 22.97 -28.96
CA TYR A 124 -10.96 22.22 -27.83
C TYR A 124 -10.34 20.82 -27.72
N ASN A 125 -10.27 20.08 -28.83
CA ASN A 125 -9.68 18.74 -28.84
C ASN A 125 -8.18 18.76 -28.50
N GLU A 126 -7.45 19.76 -28.97
CA GLU A 126 -6.04 19.97 -28.61
C GLU A 126 -5.90 20.21 -27.10
N LEU A 127 -6.70 21.11 -26.53
CA LEU A 127 -6.68 21.42 -25.10
C LEU A 127 -7.08 20.21 -24.26
N LEU A 128 -8.10 19.45 -24.68
CA LEU A 128 -8.53 18.23 -24.02
C LEU A 128 -7.42 17.17 -24.02
N THR A 129 -6.67 17.06 -25.12
CA THR A 129 -5.54 16.14 -25.21
C THR A 129 -4.43 16.56 -24.25
N GLN A 130 -4.08 17.85 -24.21
CA GLN A 130 -3.08 18.38 -23.27
C GLN A 130 -3.50 18.18 -21.82
N PHE A 131 -4.78 18.43 -21.49
CA PHE A 131 -5.34 18.21 -20.17
C PHE A 131 -5.24 16.74 -19.76
N ASN A 132 -5.62 15.81 -20.64
CA ASN A 132 -5.54 14.37 -20.35
C ASN A 132 -4.10 13.90 -20.12
N VAL A 133 -3.15 14.40 -20.91
CA VAL A 133 -1.72 14.12 -20.72
C VAL A 133 -1.25 14.66 -19.36
N GLN A 134 -1.55 15.92 -19.03
CA GLN A 134 -1.19 16.52 -17.76
C GLN A 134 -1.81 15.78 -16.57
N ARG A 135 -3.09 15.39 -16.67
CA ARG A 135 -3.77 14.56 -15.66
C ARG A 135 -3.04 13.23 -15.44
N SER A 136 -2.65 12.55 -16.52
CA SER A 136 -1.93 11.27 -16.42
C SER A 136 -0.53 11.42 -15.80
N LEU A 137 0.17 12.52 -16.09
CA LEU A 137 1.47 12.81 -15.49
C LEU A 137 1.33 13.14 -14.00
N LEU A 138 0.30 13.92 -13.63
CA LEU A 138 0.00 14.24 -12.24
C LEU A 138 -0.33 12.99 -11.44
N GLN A 139 -1.14 12.08 -12.00
CA GLN A 139 -1.46 10.80 -11.35
C GLN A 139 -0.20 9.97 -11.09
N LYS A 140 0.68 9.83 -12.09
CA LYS A 140 1.97 9.12 -11.92
C LYS A 140 2.85 9.78 -10.86
N ALA A 141 2.90 11.11 -10.82
CA ALA A 141 3.66 11.84 -9.81
C ALA A 141 3.09 11.63 -8.40
N MET A 142 1.76 11.59 -8.25
CA MET A 142 1.09 11.28 -6.98
C MET A 142 1.37 9.84 -6.51
N GLU A 143 1.29 8.86 -7.42
CA GLU A 143 1.62 7.46 -7.13
C GLU A 143 3.07 7.33 -6.64
N GLN A 144 4.03 7.97 -7.34
CA GLN A 144 5.44 8.00 -6.92
C GLN A 144 5.62 8.69 -5.57
N ASN A 145 4.93 9.81 -5.33
CA ASN A 145 5.02 10.51 -4.06
C ASN A 145 4.55 9.64 -2.89
N ASN A 146 3.46 8.89 -3.07
CA ASN A 146 2.97 7.95 -2.06
C ASN A 146 3.99 6.83 -1.79
N GLU A 147 4.62 6.29 -2.83
CA GLU A 147 5.69 5.29 -2.68
C GLU A 147 6.90 5.85 -1.89
N TYR A 148 7.31 7.09 -2.14
CA TYR A 148 8.37 7.73 -1.37
C TYR A 148 7.98 7.98 0.09
N VAL A 149 6.73 8.38 0.35
CA VAL A 149 6.22 8.57 1.72
C VAL A 149 6.27 7.24 2.49
N ASP A 150 5.82 6.14 1.87
CA ASP A 150 5.88 4.81 2.48
C ASP A 150 7.32 4.36 2.75
N LEU A 151 8.24 4.63 1.81
CA LEU A 151 9.65 4.32 1.98
C LEU A 151 10.29 5.13 3.12
N LEU A 152 9.96 6.42 3.22
CA LEU A 152 10.44 7.29 4.30
C LEU A 152 9.94 6.79 5.66
N GLN A 153 8.66 6.46 5.78
CA GLN A 153 8.10 5.91 7.02
C GLN A 153 8.76 4.60 7.45
N ARG A 154 8.99 3.67 6.50
CA ARG A 154 9.70 2.42 6.78
C ARG A 154 11.14 2.66 7.22
N THR A 155 11.80 3.64 6.62
CA THR A 155 13.19 4.00 6.97
C THR A 155 13.27 4.67 8.34
N GLU A 156 12.34 5.57 8.64
CA GLU A 156 12.24 6.23 9.94
C GLU A 156 12.03 5.20 11.07
N SER A 157 11.10 4.26 10.89
CA SER A 157 10.85 3.19 11.87
C SER A 157 12.11 2.36 12.15
N LYS A 158 12.85 1.97 11.10
CA LYS A 158 14.12 1.24 11.25
C LYS A 158 15.18 2.07 11.96
N LEU A 159 15.33 3.35 11.60
CA LEU A 159 16.31 4.24 12.22
C LEU A 159 16.00 4.46 13.71
N ARG A 160 14.72 4.60 14.07
CA ARG A 160 14.26 4.74 15.45
C ARG A 160 14.65 3.54 16.31
N VAL A 161 14.52 2.33 15.79
CA VAL A 161 14.92 1.10 16.48
C VAL A 161 16.44 1.03 16.64
N GLN A 162 17.20 1.41 15.61
CA GLN A 162 18.67 1.47 15.69
C GLN A 162 19.17 2.52 16.69
N LEU A 163 18.55 3.71 16.75
CA LEU A 163 18.86 4.72 17.75
C LEU A 163 18.61 4.19 19.16
N ARG A 164 17.48 3.50 19.36
CA ARG A 164 17.19 2.86 20.65
C ARG A 164 18.23 1.81 21.02
N HIS A 165 18.65 0.96 20.08
CA HIS A 165 19.75 0.01 20.30
C HIS A 165 21.03 0.70 20.74
N HIS A 166 21.38 1.83 20.11
CA HIS A 166 22.57 2.59 20.45
C HIS A 166 22.48 3.16 21.87
N ASP A 167 21.35 3.79 22.22
CA ASP A 167 21.12 4.33 23.56
C ASP A 167 21.16 3.23 24.63
N ASN A 168 20.54 2.08 24.35
CA ASN A 168 20.53 0.92 25.24
C ASN A 168 21.94 0.36 25.43
N ALA A 169 22.73 0.25 24.36
CA ALA A 169 24.12 -0.19 24.44
C ALA A 169 24.98 0.78 25.28
N ASN A 170 24.79 2.09 25.10
CA ASN A 170 25.45 3.10 25.93
C ASN A 170 25.08 2.94 27.42
N ARG A 171 23.80 2.71 27.75
CA ARG A 171 23.36 2.44 29.13
C ARG A 171 24.02 1.19 29.72
N ILE A 172 24.13 0.11 28.96
CA ILE A 172 24.80 -1.13 29.40
C ILE A 172 26.29 -0.86 29.66
N ILE A 173 26.96 -0.14 28.76
CA ILE A 173 28.38 0.22 28.91
C ILE A 173 28.60 1.09 30.15
N ASP A 174 27.76 2.11 30.34
CA ASP A 174 27.83 3.00 31.51
C ASP A 174 27.63 2.21 32.81
N SER A 175 26.67 1.27 32.83
CA SER A 175 26.48 0.37 33.97
C SER A 175 27.72 -0.48 34.25
N LEU A 176 28.31 -1.08 33.21
CA LEU A 176 29.54 -1.88 33.35
C LEU A 176 30.69 -1.05 33.93
N ILE A 177 30.93 0.15 33.39
CA ILE A 177 31.98 1.06 33.86
C ILE A 177 31.75 1.41 35.33
N TYR A 178 30.51 1.76 35.69
CA TYR A 178 30.16 2.11 37.05
C TYR A 178 30.37 0.94 38.03
N LEU A 179 29.84 -0.24 37.70
CA LEU A 179 29.93 -1.44 38.54
C LEU A 179 31.38 -1.90 38.72
N THR A 180 32.20 -1.79 37.67
CA THR A 180 33.64 -2.07 37.72
C THR A 180 34.36 -1.05 38.61
N LYS A 181 34.02 0.24 38.51
CA LYS A 181 34.62 1.31 39.32
C LYS A 181 34.36 1.14 40.81
N ILE A 182 33.17 0.70 41.20
CA ILE A 182 32.81 0.46 42.61
C ILE A 182 33.23 -0.93 43.11
N ASN A 183 33.86 -1.75 42.26
CA ASN A 183 34.24 -3.14 42.53
C ASN A 183 33.08 -3.95 43.13
N HIS A 184 31.91 -3.88 42.48
CA HIS A 184 30.72 -4.58 42.94
C HIS A 184 30.98 -6.10 43.00
N ASP A 185 30.56 -6.77 44.07
CA ASP A 185 30.86 -8.20 44.25
C ASP A 185 30.10 -9.10 43.25
N ASP A 186 29.02 -8.58 42.65
CA ASP A 186 28.16 -9.30 41.70
C ASP A 186 27.94 -8.52 40.40
N ILE A 187 29.04 -8.21 39.70
CA ILE A 187 28.99 -7.47 38.42
C ILE A 187 28.20 -8.27 37.38
N ILE A 188 28.43 -9.59 37.28
CA ILE A 188 27.84 -10.42 36.23
C ILE A 188 26.32 -10.46 36.33
N ASN A 189 25.73 -10.80 37.47
CA ASN A 189 24.26 -10.91 37.55
C ASN A 189 23.61 -9.54 37.34
N ARG A 190 24.24 -8.47 37.83
CA ARG A 190 23.73 -7.12 37.59
C ARG A 190 23.77 -6.75 36.10
N MET A 191 24.87 -7.04 35.42
CA MET A 191 25.01 -6.81 33.98
C MET A 191 24.03 -7.65 33.16
N LEU A 192 23.81 -8.91 33.54
CA LEU A 192 22.80 -9.76 32.91
C LEU A 192 21.41 -9.12 33.06
N LYS A 193 21.05 -8.68 34.27
CA LYS A 193 19.76 -8.04 34.54
C LYS A 193 19.58 -6.75 33.73
N ASP A 194 20.55 -5.84 33.77
CA ASP A 194 20.49 -4.59 33.01
C ASP A 194 20.38 -4.87 31.50
N THR A 195 21.10 -5.89 30.99
CA THR A 195 21.00 -6.34 29.58
C THR A 195 19.59 -6.83 29.24
N LEU A 196 18.95 -7.60 30.13
CA LEU A 196 17.58 -8.09 29.93
C LEU A 196 16.55 -6.95 29.97
N GLU A 197 16.72 -5.98 30.88
CA GLU A 197 15.85 -4.80 30.97
C GLU A 197 15.91 -3.97 29.69
N GLU A 198 17.12 -3.73 29.16
CA GLU A 198 17.32 -3.02 27.91
C GLU A 198 16.87 -3.82 26.68
N CYS A 199 17.00 -5.15 26.71
CA CYS A 199 16.51 -6.02 25.64
C CYS A 199 14.99 -5.90 25.45
N ILE A 200 14.22 -5.76 26.54
CA ILE A 200 12.77 -5.60 26.42
C ILE A 200 12.42 -4.30 25.70
N THR A 201 13.11 -3.20 25.98
CA THR A 201 12.73 -1.87 25.46
C THR A 201 12.87 -1.74 23.94
N VAL A 202 13.64 -2.62 23.30
CA VAL A 202 13.87 -2.57 21.85
C VAL A 202 12.82 -3.27 21.00
N LEU A 203 11.91 -4.02 21.61
CA LEU A 203 10.89 -4.78 20.90
C LEU A 203 9.85 -3.84 20.25
N HIS A 204 9.36 -4.21 19.06
CA HIS A 204 8.51 -3.36 18.23
C HIS A 204 7.06 -3.24 18.72
N ARG A 205 6.59 -4.19 19.54
CA ARG A 205 5.19 -4.30 20.00
C ARG A 205 5.11 -4.18 21.52
N ASP A 206 3.96 -3.66 22.01
CA ASP A 206 3.63 -3.35 23.41
C ASP A 206 4.60 -3.96 24.44
N LEU A 207 5.32 -3.12 25.17
CA LEU A 207 6.34 -3.59 26.10
C LEU A 207 5.71 -4.22 27.35
N SER A 208 4.51 -3.78 27.71
CA SER A 208 3.90 -4.08 29.02
C SER A 208 3.51 -5.55 29.17
N ASP A 209 3.24 -6.22 28.05
CA ASP A 209 2.83 -7.63 28.00
C ASP A 209 4.01 -8.59 27.83
N LYS A 210 5.25 -8.09 27.79
CA LYS A 210 6.45 -8.88 27.51
C LYS A 210 7.30 -9.12 28.74
N SER A 211 7.80 -10.34 28.82
CA SER A 211 8.75 -10.79 29.84
C SER A 211 9.91 -11.54 29.21
N ILE A 212 11.02 -11.63 29.93
CA ILE A 212 12.25 -12.26 29.44
C ILE A 212 12.88 -13.10 30.55
N SER A 213 13.41 -14.27 30.16
CA SER A 213 14.16 -15.19 31.01
C SER A 213 15.46 -15.58 30.34
N LEU A 214 16.54 -15.51 31.09
CA LEU A 214 17.81 -16.10 30.72
C LEU A 214 17.96 -17.45 31.41
N PHE A 215 18.06 -18.51 30.63
CA PHE A 215 18.41 -19.85 31.10
C PHE A 215 19.89 -20.12 30.89
N GLU A 216 20.55 -20.68 31.90
CA GLU A 216 21.92 -21.17 31.83
C GLU A 216 21.93 -22.70 31.89
N VAL A 217 22.82 -23.32 31.11
CA VAL A 217 23.11 -24.76 31.20
C VAL A 217 23.96 -25.04 32.43
N VAL A 218 23.37 -25.71 33.42
CA VAL A 218 23.99 -26.16 34.67
C VAL A 218 23.88 -27.68 34.76
N GLY A 219 24.96 -28.38 34.42
CA GLY A 219 24.96 -29.84 34.27
C GLY A 219 24.09 -30.26 33.07
N GLU A 220 23.14 -31.16 33.28
CA GLU A 220 22.24 -31.67 32.23
C GLU A 220 20.90 -30.91 32.12
N LYS A 221 20.76 -29.78 32.82
CA LYS A 221 19.51 -29.00 32.87
C LYS A 221 19.76 -27.52 32.62
N LEU A 222 18.77 -26.88 32.02
CA LEU A 222 18.62 -25.43 31.99
C LEU A 222 18.04 -24.96 33.33
N LYS A 223 18.62 -23.92 33.91
CA LYS A 223 18.09 -23.22 35.09
C LYS A 223 18.02 -21.72 34.79
N ILE A 224 17.02 -21.04 35.35
CA ILE A 224 16.91 -19.59 35.21
C ILE A 224 18.10 -18.94 35.94
N ARG A 225 18.90 -18.18 35.20
CA ARG A 225 20.00 -17.37 35.72
C ARG A 225 19.52 -15.97 36.10
N GLU A 226 18.70 -15.36 35.25
CA GLU A 226 18.17 -14.01 35.45
C GLU A 226 16.84 -13.84 34.70
N TYR A 227 15.99 -12.91 35.12
CA TYR A 227 14.70 -12.66 34.47
C TYR A 227 14.17 -11.24 34.72
N VAL A 228 13.31 -10.75 33.82
CA VAL A 228 12.63 -9.45 33.96
C VAL A 228 11.14 -9.62 33.65
N ARG A 229 10.29 -9.03 34.49
CA ARG A 229 8.81 -9.06 34.41
C ARG A 229 8.20 -10.47 34.46
N ILE A 230 8.76 -11.33 35.30
CA ILE A 230 8.21 -12.67 35.58
C ILE A 230 7.89 -12.79 37.07
N GLY A 231 6.76 -13.41 37.40
CA GLY A 231 6.39 -13.70 38.78
C GLY A 231 7.41 -14.63 39.44
N ALA A 232 7.83 -14.31 40.67
CA ALA A 232 8.90 -15.02 41.39
C ALA A 232 8.67 -16.55 41.50
N GLU A 233 7.41 -16.99 41.60
CA GLU A 233 7.07 -18.42 41.63
C GLU A 233 7.43 -19.14 40.31
N SER A 234 7.21 -18.48 39.17
CA SER A 234 7.55 -19.03 37.86
C SER A 234 9.07 -19.11 37.65
N ALA A 235 9.83 -18.22 38.30
CA ALA A 235 11.29 -18.21 38.20
C ALA A 235 11.96 -19.31 39.05
N TYR A 236 11.45 -19.59 40.25
CA TYR A 236 12.12 -20.50 41.20
C TYR A 236 11.97 -21.99 40.85
N LYS A 237 10.90 -22.39 40.15
CA LYS A 237 10.56 -23.82 39.94
C LYS A 237 10.94 -24.40 38.57
N ARG A 238 11.37 -23.58 37.59
CA ARG A 238 11.54 -24.04 36.21
C ARG A 238 12.97 -24.51 35.94
N SER A 239 13.11 -25.81 35.70
CA SER A 239 14.31 -26.41 35.11
C SER A 239 13.92 -27.34 33.99
N PHE A 240 14.65 -27.32 32.87
CA PHE A 240 14.32 -28.12 31.69
C PHE A 240 15.50 -28.99 31.28
N ALA A 241 15.25 -30.29 31.03
CA ALA A 241 16.23 -31.13 30.36
C ALA A 241 16.36 -30.76 28.86
N LYS A 242 17.40 -31.25 28.19
CA LYS A 242 17.57 -31.03 26.75
C LYS A 242 16.41 -31.68 25.98
N GLY A 243 15.70 -30.88 25.18
CA GLY A 243 14.49 -31.27 24.45
C GLY A 243 13.19 -31.16 25.25
N GLU A 244 13.24 -30.80 26.53
CA GLU A 244 12.06 -30.65 27.39
C GLU A 244 11.60 -29.20 27.45
N GLY A 245 10.28 -28.97 27.37
CA GLY A 245 9.74 -27.62 27.38
C GLY A 245 10.17 -26.82 26.14
N PHE A 246 9.72 -25.57 26.04
CA PHE A 246 10.17 -24.69 24.96
C PHE A 246 11.68 -24.40 25.03
N ALA A 247 12.20 -24.05 26.20
CA ALA A 247 13.62 -23.71 26.35
C ALA A 247 14.55 -24.92 26.08
N GLY A 248 14.19 -26.12 26.54
CA GLY A 248 14.97 -27.32 26.24
C GLY A 248 14.85 -27.73 24.78
N TYR A 249 13.72 -27.47 24.10
CA TYR A 249 13.60 -27.68 22.66
C TYR A 249 14.52 -26.75 21.86
N VAL A 250 14.58 -25.46 22.21
CA VAL A 250 15.53 -24.49 21.63
C VAL A 250 16.97 -24.96 21.87
N TRP A 251 17.29 -25.44 23.09
CA TRP A 251 18.59 -26.02 23.40
C TRP A 251 18.92 -27.28 22.58
N LYS A 252 17.94 -28.14 22.32
CA LYS A 252 18.13 -29.33 21.50
C LYS A 252 18.41 -28.97 20.04
N LYS A 253 17.63 -28.03 19.49
CA LYS A 253 17.72 -27.62 18.08
C LYS A 253 18.93 -26.73 17.82
N SER A 254 19.37 -25.95 18.81
CA SER A 254 20.44 -24.96 18.70
C SER A 254 20.21 -23.92 17.59
N GLU A 255 18.94 -23.60 17.34
CA GLU A 255 18.50 -22.55 16.41
C GLU A 255 17.46 -21.65 17.09
N PRO A 256 17.34 -20.36 16.73
CA PRO A 256 16.27 -19.52 17.20
C PRO A 256 14.89 -20.02 16.76
N ILE A 257 13.88 -19.85 17.63
CA ILE A 257 12.50 -20.28 17.38
C ILE A 257 11.55 -19.16 17.80
N ILE A 258 10.62 -18.81 16.91
CA ILE A 258 9.49 -17.93 17.20
C ILE A 258 8.22 -18.75 17.08
N LYS A 259 7.34 -18.63 18.08
CA LYS A 259 5.99 -19.18 18.03
C LYS A 259 4.99 -18.13 18.45
N ASN A 260 4.18 -17.66 17.50
CA ASN A 260 3.27 -16.55 17.67
C ASN A 260 1.82 -16.92 18.03
N ASN A 261 1.48 -18.21 17.91
CA ASN A 261 0.18 -18.76 18.27
C ASN A 261 0.42 -20.09 18.97
N ILE A 262 0.50 -20.04 20.30
CA ILE A 262 0.69 -21.22 21.13
C ILE A 262 -0.66 -21.91 21.34
N ASP A 263 -0.67 -23.21 21.13
CA ASP A 263 -1.77 -24.09 21.51
C ASP A 263 -1.27 -25.07 22.58
N TYR A 264 -1.68 -24.86 23.82
CA TYR A 264 -1.20 -25.65 24.96
C TYR A 264 -1.62 -27.13 24.92
N GLU A 265 -2.65 -27.49 24.15
CA GLU A 265 -3.14 -28.86 24.03
C GLU A 265 -2.41 -29.61 22.91
N GLU A 266 -2.10 -28.93 21.80
CA GLU A 266 -1.43 -29.55 20.66
C GLU A 266 0.10 -29.53 20.80
N ASP A 267 0.66 -28.46 21.37
CA ASP A 267 2.09 -28.22 21.37
C ASP A 267 2.85 -29.06 22.39
N GLU A 268 3.63 -30.02 21.88
CA GLU A 268 4.43 -30.94 22.71
C GLU A 268 5.38 -30.21 23.68
N MET A 269 5.85 -29.02 23.32
CA MET A 269 6.73 -28.18 24.14
C MET A 269 6.06 -27.65 25.42
N PHE A 270 4.73 -27.74 25.54
CA PHE A 270 3.99 -27.25 26.70
C PHE A 270 3.14 -28.32 27.40
N LYS A 271 3.26 -29.59 26.99
CA LYS A 271 2.51 -30.70 27.58
C LYS A 271 3.04 -31.10 28.97
N GLY A 272 2.15 -31.63 29.80
CA GLY A 272 2.48 -32.18 31.13
C GLY A 272 2.95 -31.11 32.12
N GLY A 273 4.01 -31.40 32.89
CA GLY A 273 4.57 -30.48 33.89
C GLY A 273 5.25 -29.23 33.32
N ASN A 274 5.29 -29.07 32.00
CA ASN A 274 5.90 -27.93 31.30
C ASN A 274 4.91 -26.80 30.98
N LYS A 275 3.61 -26.98 31.30
CA LYS A 275 2.62 -25.92 31.14
C LYS A 275 2.96 -24.74 32.08
N PRO A 276 3.01 -23.50 31.58
CA PRO A 276 3.32 -22.35 32.40
C PRO A 276 2.18 -22.00 33.38
N ASN A 277 2.53 -21.46 34.55
CA ASN A 277 1.56 -20.98 35.54
C ASN A 277 0.71 -19.79 35.06
N HIS A 278 1.29 -18.97 34.17
CA HIS A 278 0.61 -17.87 33.50
C HIS A 278 0.64 -18.13 32.00
N GLU A 279 -0.52 -18.04 31.36
CA GLU A 279 -0.64 -18.30 29.93
C GLU A 279 -0.11 -17.09 29.14
N PHE A 280 0.83 -17.36 28.24
CA PHE A 280 1.27 -16.46 27.19
C PHE A 280 0.88 -17.06 25.83
N TYR A 281 0.74 -16.24 24.79
CA TYR A 281 0.26 -16.73 23.50
C TYR A 281 1.32 -16.68 22.41
N SER A 282 2.42 -15.98 22.69
CA SER A 282 3.60 -16.01 21.85
C SER A 282 4.89 -16.10 22.67
N ILE A 283 5.89 -16.72 22.08
CA ILE A 283 7.20 -16.95 22.69
C ILE A 283 8.30 -16.95 21.62
N MET A 284 9.44 -16.39 21.99
CA MET A 284 10.67 -16.39 21.20
C MET A 284 11.80 -16.99 22.05
N GLY A 285 12.60 -17.86 21.46
CA GLY A 285 13.75 -18.47 22.12
C GLY A 285 14.99 -18.36 21.25
N LEU A 286 16.09 -17.90 21.82
CA LEU A 286 17.40 -17.82 21.16
C LEU A 286 18.41 -18.65 21.95
N PRO A 287 19.09 -19.62 21.32
CA PRO A 287 20.17 -20.35 21.97
C PRO A 287 21.41 -19.46 22.09
N LEU A 288 22.12 -19.60 23.21
CA LEU A 288 23.38 -18.90 23.48
C LEU A 288 24.53 -19.82 23.10
N VAL A 289 25.03 -19.71 21.87
CA VAL A 289 25.92 -20.71 21.25
C VAL A 289 27.32 -20.13 21.04
N VAL A 290 28.35 -20.87 21.44
CA VAL A 290 29.76 -20.62 21.08
C VAL A 290 30.40 -21.95 20.69
N ASP A 291 31.12 -21.98 19.56
CA ASP A 291 31.79 -23.18 19.03
C ASP A 291 30.89 -24.44 19.05
N GLU A 292 29.68 -24.31 18.51
CA GLU A 292 28.65 -25.37 18.44
C GLU A 292 28.11 -25.86 19.80
N GLN A 293 28.57 -25.29 20.91
CA GLN A 293 28.08 -25.58 22.26
C GLN A 293 27.09 -24.52 22.72
N THR A 294 25.90 -24.97 23.13
CA THR A 294 24.90 -24.10 23.77
C THR A 294 25.20 -23.94 25.27
N TYR A 295 25.40 -22.71 25.72
CA TYR A 295 25.66 -22.33 27.11
C TYR A 295 24.39 -21.91 27.87
N GLY A 296 23.31 -21.61 27.14
CA GLY A 296 22.06 -21.16 27.71
C GLY A 296 21.01 -20.90 26.64
N VAL A 297 19.85 -20.41 27.05
CA VAL A 297 18.75 -20.01 26.15
C VAL A 297 18.12 -18.73 26.68
N LEU A 298 17.99 -17.73 25.82
CA LEU A 298 17.23 -16.52 26.10
C LEU A 298 15.79 -16.69 25.61
N CYS A 299 14.81 -16.55 26.49
CA CYS A 299 13.40 -16.73 26.18
C CYS A 299 12.63 -15.43 26.44
N LEU A 300 11.83 -15.00 25.47
CA LEU A 300 10.90 -13.87 25.58
C LEU A 300 9.48 -14.38 25.43
N GLN A 301 8.56 -13.92 26.27
CA GLN A 301 7.14 -14.30 26.25
C GLN A 301 6.29 -13.06 26.08
N SER A 302 5.13 -13.19 25.43
CA SER A 302 4.14 -12.14 25.30
C SER A 302 2.73 -12.68 25.55
N GLU A 303 1.94 -11.91 26.30
CA GLU A 303 0.51 -12.19 26.54
C GLU A 303 -0.37 -11.91 25.31
N SER A 304 0.22 -11.52 24.18
CA SER A 304 -0.47 -11.31 22.91
C SER A 304 -0.12 -12.42 21.90
N LYS A 305 -1.07 -12.75 21.02
CA LYS A 305 -0.79 -13.49 19.78
C LYS A 305 -0.02 -12.60 18.81
N GLU A 306 0.79 -13.20 17.96
CA GLU A 306 1.67 -12.44 17.05
C GLU A 306 2.56 -11.43 17.80
N GLY A 307 3.00 -11.77 19.02
CA GLY A 307 3.75 -10.83 19.86
C GLY A 307 5.15 -10.50 19.33
N PHE A 308 5.70 -11.32 18.44
CA PHE A 308 7.07 -11.19 17.95
C PHE A 308 7.17 -11.23 16.42
N GLY A 309 8.05 -10.40 15.85
CA GLY A 309 8.40 -10.42 14.43
C GLY A 309 9.87 -10.76 14.16
N GLU A 310 10.22 -10.90 12.88
CA GLU A 310 11.61 -11.11 12.42
C GLU A 310 12.55 -9.95 12.79
N GLU A 311 12.03 -8.73 12.86
CA GLU A 311 12.82 -7.56 13.28
C GLU A 311 13.17 -7.62 14.77
N ASP A 312 12.26 -8.16 15.60
CA ASP A 312 12.53 -8.40 17.02
C ASP A 312 13.62 -9.46 17.21
N LEU A 313 13.62 -10.52 16.39
CA LEU A 313 14.67 -11.55 16.46
C LEU A 313 16.06 -10.97 16.23
N LYS A 314 16.20 -10.13 15.20
CA LYS A 314 17.47 -9.45 14.88
C LYS A 314 17.89 -8.52 16.03
N ALA A 315 16.94 -7.80 16.60
CA ALA A 315 17.17 -6.91 17.73
C ALA A 315 17.65 -7.68 18.97
N VAL A 316 16.96 -8.77 19.32
CA VAL A 316 17.25 -9.60 20.50
C VAL A 316 18.58 -10.36 20.35
N GLN A 317 18.97 -10.75 19.14
CA GLN A 317 20.24 -11.46 18.90
C GLN A 317 21.46 -10.68 19.45
N PHE A 318 21.45 -9.35 19.36
CA PHE A 318 22.49 -8.51 19.94
C PHE A 318 22.62 -8.72 21.46
N TYR A 319 21.49 -8.70 22.18
CA TYR A 319 21.46 -8.89 23.63
C TYR A 319 21.78 -10.33 24.02
N ALA A 320 21.33 -11.31 23.23
CA ALA A 320 21.71 -12.71 23.42
C ALA A 320 23.23 -12.90 23.36
N ASN A 321 23.91 -12.22 22.43
CA ASN A 321 25.38 -12.28 22.35
C ASN A 321 26.05 -11.66 23.58
N ILE A 322 25.54 -10.54 24.11
CA ILE A 322 26.03 -9.94 25.37
C ILE A 322 25.84 -10.91 26.53
N CYS A 323 24.65 -11.50 26.69
CA CYS A 323 24.40 -12.50 27.73
C CYS A 323 25.33 -13.71 27.60
N THR A 324 25.57 -14.19 26.36
CA THR A 324 26.50 -15.29 26.08
C THR A 324 27.91 -14.94 26.57
N TYR A 325 28.39 -13.75 26.23
CA TYR A 325 29.70 -13.26 26.67
C TYR A 325 29.80 -13.17 28.20
N LEU A 326 28.80 -12.59 28.87
CA LEU A 326 28.76 -12.47 30.33
C LEU A 326 28.76 -13.85 31.02
N LEU A 327 27.98 -14.81 30.52
CA LEU A 327 27.99 -16.19 31.04
C LEU A 327 29.36 -16.86 30.87
N LEU A 328 30.03 -16.63 29.74
CA LEU A 328 31.38 -17.17 29.52
C LEU A 328 32.42 -16.53 30.43
N CYS A 329 32.38 -15.21 30.62
CA CYS A 329 33.26 -14.51 31.54
C CYS A 329 33.12 -15.01 32.97
N ASP A 330 31.90 -15.32 33.40
CA ASP A 330 31.59 -15.90 34.70
C ASP A 330 32.17 -17.31 34.83
N LYS A 331 31.94 -18.18 33.82
CA LYS A 331 32.49 -19.55 33.79
C LYS A 331 34.02 -19.58 33.78
N MET A 332 34.66 -18.60 33.16
CA MET A 332 36.12 -18.48 33.12
C MET A 332 36.70 -17.75 34.34
N GLY A 333 35.87 -17.18 35.22
CA GLY A 333 36.32 -16.38 36.37
C GLY A 333 37.04 -15.09 35.99
N ILE A 334 36.82 -14.55 34.78
CA ILE A 334 37.56 -13.37 34.28
C ILE A 334 37.12 -12.10 35.01
N ILE A 335 35.83 -12.01 35.37
CA ILE A 335 35.21 -10.81 35.97
C ILE A 335 34.98 -11.01 37.49
N GLY A 336 35.38 -12.17 38.03
CA GLY A 336 35.25 -12.51 39.45
C GLY A 336 36.60 -12.66 40.14
N VAL A 337 36.89 -11.76 41.09
CA VAL A 337 37.83 -11.96 42.18
C VAL A 337 39.32 -11.95 41.80
N ARG A 338 39.91 -10.75 41.72
CA ARG A 338 41.21 -10.53 42.39
C ARG A 338 40.92 -10.63 43.90
N LYS A 339 40.93 -11.85 44.44
CA LYS A 339 41.16 -12.03 45.87
C LYS A 339 42.54 -11.43 46.10
N GLY A 340 42.64 -10.48 47.02
CA GLY A 340 43.90 -9.84 47.34
C GLY A 340 44.97 -10.90 47.50
N ASP A 341 45.97 -10.87 46.62
CA ASP A 341 47.20 -11.58 46.86
C ASP A 341 47.75 -11.05 48.19
N ASP A 342 47.99 -11.99 49.09
CA ASP A 342 48.50 -11.80 50.42
C ASP A 342 49.75 -10.91 50.39
N ILE A 343 49.64 -9.72 50.98
CA ILE A 343 50.79 -9.06 51.60
C ILE A 343 50.84 -9.60 53.03
N GLN A 344 51.56 -10.72 53.20
CA GLN A 344 52.22 -11.03 54.48
C GLN A 344 53.65 -10.49 54.45
#